data_AF-A0A1M3M6I8-F1
#
_entry.id   AF-A0A1M3M6I8-F1
#
_cell.length_a   1.000
_cell.length_b   1.000
_cell.length_c   1.000
_cell.angle_alpha   90.00
_cell.angle_beta   90.00
_cell.angle_gamma   90.00
#
_symmetry.space_group_name_H-M   'P 1'
#
loop_
_entity.id
_entity.type
_entity.pdbx_description
1 polymer ?
#
loop_
_entity_poly.entity_id
_entity_poly.type
_entity_poly.pdbx_seq_one_letter_code
_entity_poly.pdbx_strand_id
1 'polypeptide(L)'
;MAQFDVYANPVKDMEGGAPFVVDVQSEQLAGLPTRMIVPLATLDDFQPLRHLNPLIEIDGQRLALMIQFMAAVPRHILDHPVTNLANRRNDIVAALDFLFTGI
;
A
#
# COMPACT_ATOMS: atom_id res chain seq x y z
N MET A 1 12.40 7.08 -3.84
CA MET A 1 11.17 6.28 -3.75
C MET A 1 11.44 4.99 -4.46
N ALA A 2 11.62 3.96 -3.67
CA ALA A 2 11.73 2.58 -4.10
C ALA A 2 10.36 1.91 -4.02
N GLN A 3 10.15 0.88 -4.83
CA GLN A 3 9.04 -0.04 -4.67
C GLN A 3 8.96 -0.54 -3.22
N PHE A 4 7.75 -0.54 -2.68
CA PHE A 4 7.37 -0.87 -1.29
C PHE A 4 7.74 0.16 -0.23
N ASP A 5 8.19 1.36 -0.61
CA ASP A 5 8.26 2.48 0.34
C ASP A 5 6.86 2.82 0.88
N VAL A 6 6.80 3.06 2.18
CA VAL A 6 5.60 3.48 2.91
C VAL A 6 5.64 4.97 3.16
N TYR A 7 4.53 5.65 2.89
CA TYR A 7 4.35 7.08 3.06
C TYR A 7 3.19 7.36 4.01
N ALA A 8 3.22 8.49 4.70
CA ALA A 8 2.01 9.04 5.30
C ALA A 8 0.97 9.25 4.20
N ASN A 9 -0.29 8.90 4.45
CA ASN A 9 -1.33 8.99 3.45
C ASN A 9 -1.55 10.46 3.04
N PRO A 10 -1.26 10.85 1.78
CA PRO A 10 -1.44 12.23 1.34
C PRO A 10 -2.89 12.56 0.98
N VAL A 11 -3.78 11.55 0.91
CA VAL A 11 -5.17 11.69 0.49
C VAL A 11 -6.07 11.76 1.73
N LYS A 12 -6.50 12.98 2.08
CA LYS A 12 -7.32 13.25 3.27
C LYS A 12 -8.72 12.62 3.25
N ASP A 13 -9.25 12.32 2.06
CA ASP A 13 -10.63 11.84 1.87
C ASP A 13 -10.71 10.34 1.53
N MET A 14 -9.60 9.60 1.65
CA MET A 14 -9.63 8.15 1.47
C MET A 14 -10.35 7.53 2.68
N GLU A 15 -11.57 7.02 2.47
CA GLU A 15 -12.44 6.50 3.53
C GLU A 15 -11.74 5.45 4.41
N GLY A 16 -11.97 5.51 5.73
CA GLY A 16 -11.70 4.41 6.68
C GLY A 16 -10.31 4.36 7.34
N GLY A 17 -9.75 5.49 7.76
CA GLY A 17 -8.65 5.43 8.72
C GLY A 17 -7.38 4.79 8.16
N ALA A 18 -6.97 5.17 6.95
CA ALA A 18 -5.71 4.75 6.36
C ALA A 18 -4.60 5.78 6.62
N PRO A 19 -3.81 5.66 7.71
CA PRO A 19 -2.73 6.62 8.01
C PRO A 19 -1.56 6.55 7.03
N PHE A 20 -1.41 5.44 6.30
CA PHE A 20 -0.28 5.21 5.42
C PHE A 20 -0.70 4.67 4.05
N VAL A 21 0.20 4.81 3.08
CA VAL A 21 0.09 4.21 1.74
C VAL A 21 1.42 3.58 1.34
N VAL A 22 1.39 2.54 0.53
CA VAL A 22 2.58 1.80 0.05
C VAL A 22 2.71 1.99 -1.45
N ASP A 23 3.88 2.43 -1.95
CA ASP A 23 4.18 2.38 -3.38
C ASP A 23 4.34 0.91 -3.82
N VAL A 24 3.50 0.41 -4.71
CA VAL A 24 3.62 -0.96 -5.25
C VAL A 24 4.16 -0.97 -6.69
N GLN A 25 4.42 0.21 -7.26
CA GLN A 25 4.90 0.33 -8.63
C GLN A 25 6.36 -0.14 -8.76
N SER A 26 6.64 -0.86 -9.85
CA SER A 26 7.97 -1.34 -10.18
C SER A 26 8.96 -0.18 -10.43
N GLU A 27 10.20 -0.35 -9.95
CA GLU A 27 11.28 0.64 -10.14
C GLU A 27 11.69 0.83 -11.60
N GLN A 28 11.45 -0.16 -12.46
CA GLN A 28 11.64 -0.04 -13.91
C GLN A 28 10.75 1.06 -14.51
N LEU A 29 9.67 1.44 -13.83
CA LEU A 29 8.74 2.52 -14.21
C LEU A 29 8.99 3.82 -13.44
N ALA A 30 10.17 4.00 -12.83
CA ALA A 30 10.45 5.15 -11.97
C ALA A 30 10.43 6.52 -12.68
N GLY A 31 10.49 6.53 -14.01
CA GLY A 31 10.38 7.74 -14.83
C GLY A 31 8.95 8.27 -15.00
N LEU A 32 7.91 7.51 -14.62
CA LEU A 32 6.53 7.96 -14.72
C LEU A 32 6.22 9.07 -13.69
N PRO A 33 5.34 10.03 -14.04
CA PRO A 33 4.96 11.12 -13.13
C PRO A 33 3.98 10.66 -12.04
N THR A 34 3.45 9.44 -12.14
CA THR A 34 2.47 8.84 -11.22
C THR A 34 2.98 7.52 -10.67
N ARG A 35 2.40 7.13 -9.53
CA ARG A 35 2.75 5.95 -8.77
C ARG A 35 1.51 5.21 -8.31
N MET A 36 1.50 3.90 -8.50
CA MET A 36 0.46 3.02 -7.97
C MET A 36 0.70 2.82 -6.47
N ILE A 37 -0.27 3.22 -5.66
CA ILE A 37 -0.22 3.08 -4.21
C ILE A 37 -1.34 2.18 -3.69
N VAL A 38 -1.08 1.50 -2.57
CA VAL A 38 -2.10 0.76 -1.83
C VAL A 38 -2.23 1.33 -0.41
N PRO A 39 -3.45 1.57 0.10
CA PRO A 39 -3.65 2.09 1.46
C PRO A 39 -3.37 1.04 2.54
N LEU A 40 -2.87 1.49 3.68
CA LEU A 40 -2.76 0.71 4.92
C LEU A 40 -3.77 1.25 5.92
N ALA A 41 -4.82 0.48 6.18
CA ALA A 41 -5.93 0.89 7.03
C ALA A 41 -5.88 0.28 8.44
N THR A 42 -6.40 1.00 9.41
CA THR A 42 -6.64 0.49 10.77
C THR A 42 -7.66 -0.66 10.74
N LEU A 43 -7.52 -1.59 11.69
CA LEU A 43 -8.44 -2.73 11.79
C LEU A 43 -9.76 -2.38 12.49
N ASP A 44 -9.86 -1.20 13.09
CA ASP A 44 -11.08 -0.71 13.74
C ASP A 44 -12.16 -0.34 12.71
N ASP A 45 -11.73 0.14 11.54
CA ASP A 45 -12.62 0.61 10.47
C ASP A 45 -12.87 -0.47 9.39
N PHE A 46 -12.04 -1.52 9.33
CA PHE A 46 -12.12 -2.53 8.28
C PHE A 46 -11.85 -3.96 8.76
N GLN A 47 -12.65 -4.89 8.25
CA GLN A 47 -12.40 -6.32 8.39
C GLN A 47 -11.60 -6.85 7.19
N PRO A 48 -10.33 -7.26 7.36
CA PRO A 48 -9.47 -7.71 6.26
C PRO A 48 -9.97 -9.02 5.65
N LEU A 49 -9.97 -9.09 4.32
CA LEU A 49 -10.27 -10.31 3.58
C LEU A 49 -9.01 -11.18 3.47
N ARG A 50 -9.16 -12.47 3.77
CA ARG A 50 -8.07 -13.45 3.65
C ARG A 50 -7.54 -13.45 2.21
N HIS A 51 -6.21 -13.57 2.04
CA HIS A 51 -5.48 -13.52 0.76
C HIS A 51 -5.44 -12.14 0.09
N LEU A 52 -6.50 -11.34 0.17
CA LEU A 52 -6.54 -10.00 -0.43
C LEU A 52 -5.91 -8.91 0.45
N ASN A 53 -6.03 -9.00 1.77
CA ASN A 53 -5.58 -7.95 2.69
C ASN A 53 -4.52 -8.46 3.67
N PRO A 54 -3.24 -8.58 3.25
CA PRO A 54 -2.14 -8.88 4.15
C PRO A 54 -2.10 -7.95 5.35
N LEU A 55 -1.83 -8.51 6.53
CA LEU A 55 -1.60 -7.73 7.73
C LEU A 55 -0.12 -7.32 7.81
N ILE A 56 0.09 -6.03 8.00
CA ILE A 56 1.40 -5.39 8.13
C ILE A 56 1.50 -4.78 9.52
N GLU A 57 2.69 -4.82 10.11
CA GLU A 57 2.98 -4.15 11.38
C GLU A 57 3.98 -3.02 11.12
N ILE A 58 3.63 -1.80 11.53
CA ILE A 58 4.48 -0.61 11.45
C ILE A 58 4.47 0.02 12.84
N ASP A 59 5.63 0.20 13.45
CA ASP A 59 5.79 0.79 14.79
C ASP A 59 4.88 0.16 15.87
N GLY A 60 4.66 -1.16 15.79
CA GLY A 60 3.78 -1.91 16.71
C GLY A 60 2.28 -1.77 16.44
N GLN A 61 1.88 -0.98 15.44
CA GLN A 61 0.51 -0.87 14.98
C GLN A 61 0.24 -1.88 13.85
N ARG A 62 -0.80 -2.71 14.04
CA ARG A 62 -1.30 -3.63 13.00
C ARG A 62 -2.23 -2.91 12.05
N LEU A 63 -1.95 -3.06 10.76
CA LEU A 63 -2.67 -2.43 9.66
C LEU A 63 -2.99 -3.48 8.58
N ALA A 64 -4.08 -3.28 7.85
CA ALA A 64 -4.43 -4.09 6.70
C ALA A 64 -4.03 -3.38 5.40
N LEU A 65 -3.34 -4.10 4.51
CA LEU A 65 -3.04 -3.62 3.17
C LEU A 65 -4.29 -3.76 2.28
N MET A 66 -4.95 -2.65 1.99
CA MET A 66 -6.25 -2.60 1.32
C MET A 66 -6.09 -2.63 -0.21
N ILE A 67 -5.62 -3.78 -0.75
CA ILE A 67 -5.30 -3.98 -2.17
C ILE A 67 -6.41 -3.49 -3.12
N GLN A 68 -7.68 -3.70 -2.78
CA GLN A 68 -8.83 -3.27 -3.59
C GLN A 68 -9.00 -1.74 -3.70
N PHE A 69 -8.35 -0.97 -2.83
CA PHE A 69 -8.36 0.50 -2.85
C PHE A 69 -7.08 1.08 -3.47
N MET A 70 -6.36 0.27 -4.26
CA MET A 70 -5.19 0.73 -5.01
C MET A 70 -5.57 1.88 -5.95
N ALA A 71 -4.72 2.91 -6.00
CA ALA A 71 -4.92 4.09 -6.83
C ALA A 71 -3.62 4.59 -7.44
N ALA A 72 -3.72 5.30 -8.57
CA ALA A 72 -2.60 6.06 -9.12
C ALA A 72 -2.59 7.47 -8.50
N VAL A 73 -1.47 7.90 -7.95
CA VAL A 73 -1.29 9.26 -7.42
C VAL A 73 -0.09 9.95 -8.08
N PRO A 74 -0.07 11.30 -8.14
CA PRO A 74 1.12 12.02 -8.59
C PRO A 74 2.34 11.71 -7.70
N ARG A 75 3.51 11.49 -8.30
CA ARG A 75 4.73 11.16 -7.54
C ARG A 75 5.11 12.22 -6.50
N HIS A 76 4.87 13.49 -6.81
CA HIS A 76 5.31 14.63 -5.99
C HIS A 76 4.54 14.80 -4.67
N ILE A 77 3.47 14.03 -4.43
CA ILE A 77 2.77 14.04 -3.14
C ILE A 77 3.26 12.93 -2.20
N LEU A 78 4.18 12.08 -2.68
CA LEU A 78 4.79 10.99 -1.91
C LEU A 78 6.20 11.41 -1.50
N ASP A 79 6.27 12.12 -0.39
CA ASP A 79 7.52 12.63 0.17
C ASP A 79 7.83 11.96 1.52
N HIS A 80 9.12 11.84 1.85
CA HIS A 80 9.62 11.33 3.13
C HIS A 80 9.08 9.93 3.49
N PRO A 81 9.67 8.85 2.93
CA PRO A 81 9.25 7.50 3.28
C PRO A 81 9.48 7.24 4.77
N VAL A 82 8.48 6.62 5.41
CA VAL A 82 8.49 6.26 6.85
C VAL A 82 9.24 4.96 7.07
N THR A 83 8.99 3.97 6.19
CA THR A 83 9.65 2.66 6.20
C THR A 83 9.54 2.02 4.81
N ASN A 84 10.03 0.79 4.65
CA ASN A 84 9.93 0.02 3.41
C ASN A 84 9.53 -1.44 3.70
N LEU A 85 8.59 -1.98 2.90
CA LEU A 85 8.00 -3.31 3.07
C LEU A 85 8.57 -4.36 2.09
N ALA A 86 9.78 -4.18 1.55
CA ALA A 86 10.39 -5.13 0.63
C ALA A 86 10.53 -6.55 1.22
N ASN A 87 10.67 -6.68 2.54
CA ASN A 87 10.65 -7.98 3.24
C ASN A 87 9.28 -8.69 3.18
N ARG A 88 8.20 -7.97 2.88
CA ARG A 88 6.83 -8.48 2.69
C ARG A 88 6.44 -8.58 1.22
N ARG A 89 7.40 -8.44 0.29
CA ARG A 89 7.18 -8.48 -1.16
C ARG A 89 6.30 -9.66 -1.60
N ASN A 90 6.56 -10.86 -1.10
CA ASN A 90 5.81 -12.04 -1.51
C ASN A 90 4.32 -11.93 -1.14
N ASP A 91 4.01 -11.44 0.06
CA ASP A 91 2.63 -11.24 0.51
C ASP A 91 1.92 -10.18 -0.33
N ILE A 92 2.61 -9.06 -0.62
CA ILE A 92 2.07 -7.96 -1.41
C ILE A 92 1.78 -8.41 -2.85
N VAL A 93 2.75 -9.10 -3.48
CA VAL A 93 2.61 -9.59 -4.85
C VAL A 93 1.53 -10.67 -4.94
N ALA A 94 1.46 -11.60 -3.99
CA ALA A 94 0.40 -12.61 -3.96
C ALA A 94 -0.98 -11.98 -3.81
N ALA A 95 -1.12 -10.94 -2.99
CA ALA A 95 -2.40 -10.25 -2.83
C ALA A 95 -2.80 -9.44 -4.08
N LEU A 96 -1.84 -8.84 -4.79
CA LEU A 96 -2.07 -8.21 -6.09
C LEU A 96 -2.45 -9.25 -7.16
N ASP A 97 -1.78 -10.39 -7.19
CA ASP A 97 -2.11 -11.50 -8.09
C ASP A 97 -3.53 -12.01 -7.80
N PHE A 98 -3.87 -12.23 -6.52
CA PHE A 98 -5.22 -12.60 -6.11
C PHE A 98 -6.28 -11.59 -6.57
N LEU A 99 -6.02 -10.28 -6.49
CA LEU A 99 -6.95 -9.25 -6.99
C LEU A 99 -7.17 -9.37 -8.51
N PHE A 100 -6.10 -9.58 -9.28
CA PHE A 100 -6.17 -9.50 -10.75
C PHE A 100 -6.46 -10.83 -11.45
N THR A 101 -5.96 -11.93 -10.90
CA THR A 101 -5.98 -13.26 -11.52
C THR A 101 -6.70 -14.31 -10.68
N GLY A 102 -6.91 -14.03 -9.38
CA GLY A 102 -7.60 -14.93 -8.45
C GLY A 102 -6.73 -16.06 -7.90
N ILE A 103 -5.41 -15.99 -8.10
CA ILE A 103 -4.42 -16.99 -7.66
C ILE A 103 -3.84 -16.62 -6.29
#